data_AF-A0A6L5ZTD3-F1
#
_entry.id   AF-A0A6L5ZTD3-F1
#
_cell.length_a   1.000
_cell.length_b   1.000
_cell.length_c   1.000
_cell.angle_alpha   90.00
_cell.angle_beta   90.00
_cell.angle_gamma   90.00
#
_symmetry.space_group_name_H-M   'P 1'
#
loop_
_entity.id
_entity.type
_entity.pdbx_description
1 polymer ?
#
loop_
_entity_poly.entity_id
_entity_poly.type
_entity_poly.pdbx_seq_one_letter_code
_entity_poly.pdbx_strand_id
1 'polypeptide(L)'
;MSQMITTELLGEHPLLSSISTSENLSTAWIRSGDGFVGFGEYKKFVVSGSTRFTQARNWWNAEVANFSIHNNVHGNGTGPILFTSFSFDENQPSVLIIPQIVIGQKNGKSWITWIGDQAQPDIA
;
A
#
# COMPACT_ATOMS: atom_id res chain seq x y z
N MET A 1 1.65 -19.26 8.20
CA MET A 1 2.01 -18.20 9.16
C MET A 1 1.39 -16.92 8.64
N SER A 2 0.73 -16.14 9.49
CA SER A 2 0.19 -14.83 9.09
C SER A 2 1.33 -13.87 8.74
N GLN A 3 1.11 -13.00 7.77
CA GLN A 3 2.05 -11.94 7.43
C GLN A 3 1.91 -10.80 8.43
N MET A 4 3.01 -10.33 9.00
CA MET A 4 3.00 -9.18 9.91
C MET A 4 2.90 -7.87 9.12
N ILE A 5 2.02 -6.96 9.56
CA ILE A 5 1.89 -5.60 9.03
C ILE A 5 1.95 -4.65 10.21
N THR A 6 2.89 -3.71 10.16
CA THR A 6 3.06 -2.71 11.23
C THR A 6 2.77 -1.33 10.66
N THR A 7 2.07 -0.50 11.43
CA THR A 7 1.82 0.91 11.09
C THR A 7 2.11 1.79 12.29
N GLU A 8 3.03 2.72 12.10
CA GLU A 8 3.51 3.66 13.12
C GLU A 8 3.36 5.10 12.66
N LEU A 9 3.30 6.02 13.62
CA LEU A 9 3.42 7.44 13.33
C LEU A 9 4.80 7.72 12.75
N LEU A 10 4.84 8.52 11.69
CA LEU A 10 6.09 8.97 11.10
C LEU A 10 6.41 10.38 11.62
N GLY A 11 7.66 10.61 12.00
CA GLY A 11 8.15 11.90 12.46
C GLY A 11 8.34 12.89 11.31
N GLU A 12 9.30 13.81 11.45
CA GLU A 12 9.69 14.67 10.33
C GLU A 12 10.24 13.85 9.16
N HIS A 13 9.83 14.20 7.95
CA HIS A 13 10.24 13.57 6.71
C HIS A 13 10.19 14.57 5.55
N PRO A 14 10.88 14.31 4.42
CA PRO A 14 10.74 15.09 3.19
C PRO A 14 9.30 15.09 2.65
N LEU A 15 8.99 15.94 1.67
CA LEU A 15 7.72 15.88 0.96
C LEU A 15 7.47 14.46 0.42
N LEU A 16 6.23 13.97 0.44
CA LEU A 16 5.89 12.63 -0.06
C LEU A 16 6.45 12.36 -1.48
N SER A 17 6.46 13.36 -2.35
CA SER A 17 6.99 13.28 -3.72
C SER A 17 8.51 13.15 -3.83
N SER A 18 9.22 13.31 -2.71
CA SER A 18 10.68 13.34 -2.63
C SER A 18 11.25 12.24 -1.75
N ILE A 19 10.40 11.44 -1.09
CA ILE A 19 10.85 10.32 -0.26
C ILE A 19 11.40 9.20 -1.14
N SER A 20 12.47 8.59 -0.66
CA SER A 20 13.06 7.35 -1.18
C SER A 20 13.22 6.32 -0.07
N THR A 21 13.33 5.05 -0.46
CA THR A 21 13.61 3.91 0.42
C THR A 21 14.61 2.98 -0.26
N SER A 22 14.99 1.89 0.39
CA SER A 22 15.73 0.79 -0.27
C SER A 22 14.94 0.12 -1.40
N GLU A 23 13.61 0.24 -1.39
CA GLU A 23 12.71 -0.29 -2.40
C GLU A 23 12.37 0.76 -3.46
N ASN A 24 12.08 0.29 -4.69
CA ASN A 24 11.65 1.15 -5.79
C ASN A 24 10.23 1.70 -5.55
N LEU A 25 9.97 2.92 -6.03
CA LEU A 25 8.62 3.48 -6.04
C LEU A 25 7.69 2.59 -6.89
N SER A 26 6.60 2.10 -6.28
CA SER A 26 5.62 1.23 -6.94
C SER A 26 4.29 1.93 -7.20
N THR A 27 3.84 2.79 -6.28
CA THR A 27 2.53 3.45 -6.35
C THR A 27 2.59 4.86 -5.76
N ALA A 28 1.78 5.77 -6.26
CA ALA A 28 1.67 7.12 -5.71
C ALA A 28 0.27 7.69 -5.95
N TRP A 29 -0.32 8.28 -4.91
CA TRP A 29 -1.50 9.11 -5.00
C TRP A 29 -1.32 10.31 -4.07
N ILE A 30 -1.03 11.48 -4.65
CA ILE A 30 -0.74 12.70 -3.92
C ILE A 30 -1.66 13.81 -4.44
N ARG A 31 -2.29 14.54 -3.51
CA ARG A 31 -3.13 15.70 -3.81
C ARG A 31 -2.90 16.78 -2.75
N SER A 32 -2.41 17.94 -3.19
CA SER A 32 -2.16 19.09 -2.31
C SER A 32 -1.25 18.77 -1.11
N GLY A 33 -0.27 17.88 -1.30
CA GLY A 33 0.67 17.44 -0.26
C GLY A 33 0.19 16.27 0.61
N ASP A 34 -1.10 15.96 0.59
CA ASP A 34 -1.67 14.80 1.29
C ASP A 34 -1.83 13.60 0.35
N GLY A 35 -1.89 12.41 0.91
CA GLY A 35 -2.05 11.16 0.17
C GLY A 35 -1.10 10.09 0.66
N PHE A 36 -0.58 9.28 -0.26
CA PHE A 36 0.38 8.23 0.05
C PHE A 36 1.30 7.91 -1.13
N VAL A 37 2.47 7.37 -0.80
CA VAL A 37 3.42 6.76 -1.74
C VAL A 37 3.73 5.36 -1.25
N GLY A 38 3.81 4.42 -2.19
CA GLY A 38 4.15 3.03 -1.93
C GLY A 38 5.47 2.66 -2.58
N PHE A 39 6.29 1.90 -1.86
CA PHE A 39 7.56 1.37 -2.32
C PHE A 39 7.55 -0.15 -2.24
N GLY A 40 8.22 -0.78 -3.20
CA GLY A 40 8.24 -2.23 -3.37
C GLY A 40 6.88 -2.81 -3.74
N GLU A 41 6.87 -4.10 -4.07
CA GLU A 41 5.65 -4.86 -4.33
C GLU A 41 5.66 -6.09 -3.43
N TYR A 42 4.85 -6.10 -2.36
CA TYR A 42 4.67 -7.30 -1.55
C TYR A 42 4.01 -8.40 -2.38
N LYS A 43 2.90 -8.03 -3.03
CA LYS A 43 2.20 -8.89 -3.97
C LYS A 43 1.60 -8.09 -5.10
N LYS A 44 1.56 -8.74 -6.26
CA LYS A 44 0.93 -8.26 -7.48
C LYS A 44 -0.06 -9.29 -7.98
N PHE A 45 -1.20 -8.82 -8.43
CA PHE A 45 -2.24 -9.65 -9.03
C PHE A 45 -2.73 -8.99 -10.32
N VAL A 46 -2.83 -9.78 -11.38
CA VAL A 46 -3.28 -9.33 -12.69
C VAL A 46 -4.51 -10.11 -13.07
N VAL A 47 -5.59 -9.40 -13.41
CA VAL A 47 -6.89 -9.98 -13.74
C VAL A 47 -7.45 -9.39 -15.02
N SER A 48 -8.22 -10.20 -15.75
CA SER A 48 -8.98 -9.79 -16.93
C SER A 48 -10.29 -10.57 -17.00
N GLY A 49 -11.10 -10.26 -17.99
CA GLY A 49 -12.43 -10.80 -18.23
C GLY A 49 -13.55 -10.08 -17.47
N SER A 50 -14.77 -10.52 -17.74
CA SER A 50 -16.00 -9.97 -17.18
C SER A 50 -16.09 -10.13 -15.65
N THR A 51 -15.37 -11.09 -15.07
CA THR A 51 -15.36 -11.35 -13.62
C THR A 51 -14.19 -10.71 -12.87
N ARG A 52 -13.37 -9.88 -13.53
CA ARG A 52 -12.13 -9.30 -12.96
C ARG A 52 -12.31 -8.57 -11.63
N PHE A 53 -13.43 -7.87 -11.45
CA PHE A 53 -13.73 -7.17 -10.19
C PHE A 53 -14.02 -8.14 -9.03
N THR A 54 -14.76 -9.22 -9.30
CA THR A 54 -15.03 -10.27 -8.31
C THR A 54 -13.76 -11.02 -7.95
N GLN A 55 -12.93 -11.35 -8.96
CA GLN A 55 -11.63 -11.99 -8.74
C GLN A 55 -10.71 -11.10 -7.88
N ALA A 56 -10.61 -9.81 -8.22
CA ALA A 56 -9.85 -8.83 -7.46
C ALA A 56 -10.31 -8.73 -5.99
N ARG A 57 -11.62 -8.65 -5.75
CA ARG A 57 -12.18 -8.61 -4.40
C ARG A 57 -11.90 -9.87 -3.60
N ASN A 58 -12.10 -11.04 -4.21
CA ASN A 58 -11.86 -12.33 -3.56
C ASN A 58 -10.39 -12.49 -3.21
N TRP A 59 -9.51 -12.12 -4.13
CA TRP A 59 -8.07 -12.12 -3.91
C TRP A 59 -7.68 -11.18 -2.75
N TRP A 60 -8.15 -9.94 -2.76
CA TRP A 60 -7.88 -8.98 -1.67
C TRP A 60 -8.35 -9.50 -0.31
N ASN A 61 -9.57 -10.04 -0.23
CA ASN A 61 -10.10 -10.59 1.02
C ASN A 61 -9.24 -11.76 1.53
N ALA A 62 -8.75 -12.62 0.63
CA ALA A 62 -7.86 -13.71 1.00
C ALA A 62 -6.51 -13.20 1.50
N GLU A 63 -5.96 -12.14 0.91
CA GLU A 63 -4.73 -11.50 1.40
C GLU A 63 -4.92 -10.89 2.79
N VAL A 64 -5.97 -10.08 2.99
CA VAL A 64 -6.29 -9.48 4.30
C VAL A 64 -6.52 -10.54 5.37
N ALA A 65 -7.16 -11.66 5.04
CA ALA A 65 -7.36 -12.76 5.99
C ALA A 65 -6.04 -13.37 6.51
N ASN A 66 -4.94 -13.21 5.77
CA ASN A 66 -3.61 -13.68 6.17
C ASN A 66 -2.81 -12.62 6.95
N PHE A 67 -3.32 -11.40 7.12
CA PHE A 67 -2.59 -10.28 7.71
C PHE A 67 -2.78 -10.21 9.24
N SER A 68 -1.67 -10.11 9.97
CA SER A 68 -1.63 -9.74 11.38
C SER A 68 -1.31 -8.25 11.47
N ILE A 69 -2.33 -7.42 11.68
CA ILE A 69 -2.23 -5.96 11.56
C ILE A 69 -2.00 -5.33 12.94
N HIS A 70 -0.82 -4.72 13.11
CA HIS A 70 -0.46 -3.89 14.26
C HIS A 70 -0.47 -2.43 13.79
N ASN A 71 -1.45 -1.66 14.24
CA ASN A 71 -1.64 -0.29 13.77
C ASN A 71 -1.83 0.65 14.94
N ASN A 72 -0.76 1.38 15.29
CA ASN A 72 -0.75 2.31 16.42
C ASN A 72 -1.30 3.70 16.06
N VAL A 73 -1.62 3.95 14.78
CA VAL A 73 -2.09 5.26 14.30
C VAL A 73 -3.62 5.34 14.31
N HIS A 74 -4.31 4.23 14.05
CA HIS A 74 -5.78 4.11 14.03
C HIS A 74 -6.51 5.12 13.11
N GLY A 75 -5.80 5.65 12.10
CA GLY A 75 -6.31 6.67 11.18
C GLY A 75 -6.94 6.09 9.90
N ASN A 76 -7.82 6.85 9.26
CA ASN A 76 -8.34 6.47 7.93
C ASN A 76 -7.21 6.40 6.90
N GLY A 77 -7.07 5.26 6.22
CA GLY A 77 -6.00 5.02 5.23
C GLY A 77 -4.70 4.49 5.82
N THR A 78 -4.68 4.16 7.12
CA THR A 78 -3.55 3.47 7.78
C THR A 78 -3.68 1.96 7.66
N GLY A 79 -2.57 1.23 7.68
CA GLY A 79 -2.54 -0.20 7.45
C GLY A 79 -2.31 -0.57 5.98
N PRO A 80 -2.43 -1.86 5.63
CA PRO A 80 -2.10 -2.32 4.28
C PRO A 80 -3.12 -1.74 3.29
N ILE A 81 -2.62 -1.20 2.17
CA ILE A 81 -3.46 -0.70 1.09
C ILE A 81 -3.32 -1.56 -0.14
N LEU A 82 -4.37 -1.56 -0.94
CA LEU A 82 -4.39 -2.16 -2.26
C LEU A 82 -4.53 -1.05 -3.30
N PHE A 83 -3.50 -0.87 -4.11
CA PHE A 83 -3.52 0.02 -5.26
C PHE A 83 -3.98 -0.74 -6.49
N THR A 84 -4.97 -0.22 -7.22
CA THR A 84 -5.52 -0.91 -8.38
C THR A 84 -5.67 0.00 -9.58
N SER A 85 -5.42 -0.55 -10.75
CA SER A 85 -5.71 0.06 -12.04
C SER A 85 -6.51 -0.94 -12.86
N PHE A 86 -7.74 -0.56 -13.24
CA PHE A 86 -8.62 -1.40 -14.03
C PHE A 86 -8.71 -0.91 -15.46
N SER A 87 -8.53 -1.83 -16.41
CA SER A 87 -8.73 -1.55 -17.82
C SER A 87 -10.22 -1.34 -18.15
N PHE A 88 -10.47 -0.42 -19.08
CA PHE A 88 -11.81 -0.16 -19.62
C PHE A 88 -12.35 -1.37 -20.36
N ASP A 89 -11.57 -1.93 -21.29
CA ASP A 89 -11.88 -3.20 -21.95
C ASP A 89 -11.67 -4.35 -20.96
N GLU A 90 -12.67 -5.20 -20.83
CA GLU A 90 -12.62 -6.35 -19.95
C GLU A 90 -11.57 -7.38 -20.37
N ASN A 91 -11.25 -7.46 -21.65
CA ASN A 91 -10.25 -8.41 -22.14
C ASN A 91 -8.81 -7.93 -21.90
N GLN A 92 -8.64 -6.67 -21.50
CA GLN A 92 -7.33 -6.11 -21.19
C GLN A 92 -6.96 -6.29 -19.71
N PRO A 93 -5.67 -6.45 -19.40
CA PRO A 93 -5.20 -6.65 -18.04
C PRO A 93 -5.55 -5.48 -17.10
N SER A 94 -6.02 -5.81 -15.91
CA SER A 94 -6.14 -4.91 -14.75
C SER A 94 -5.13 -5.36 -13.70
N VAL A 95 -4.49 -4.40 -13.03
CA VAL A 95 -3.34 -4.66 -12.15
C VAL A 95 -3.65 -4.19 -10.74
N LEU A 96 -3.32 -5.05 -9.78
CA LEU A 96 -3.50 -4.87 -8.36
C LEU A 96 -2.14 -5.02 -7.69
N ILE A 97 -1.74 -4.05 -6.86
CA ILE A 97 -0.46 -4.04 -6.16
C ILE A 97 -0.71 -3.75 -4.69
N ILE A 98 -0.17 -4.58 -3.81
CA ILE A 98 0.00 -4.30 -2.39
C ILE A 98 1.46 -3.85 -2.23
N PRO A 99 1.73 -2.56 -1.95
CA PRO A 99 3.09 -2.10 -1.73
C PRO A 99 3.72 -2.76 -0.49
N GLN A 100 5.03 -2.95 -0.51
CA GLN A 100 5.76 -3.47 0.65
C GLN A 100 5.82 -2.44 1.79
N ILE A 101 6.01 -1.17 1.41
CA ILE A 101 6.11 -0.01 2.30
C ILE A 101 5.12 1.04 1.78
N VAL A 102 4.41 1.70 2.68
CA VAL A 102 3.47 2.78 2.37
C VAL A 102 3.75 3.92 3.32
N ILE A 103 3.98 5.11 2.78
CA ILE A 103 4.12 6.33 3.57
C ILE A 103 2.92 7.20 3.24
N GLY A 104 2.13 7.54 4.25
CA GLY A 104 0.93 8.34 4.11
C GLY A 104 1.05 9.66 4.85
N GLN A 105 0.35 10.67 4.34
CA GLN A 105 0.20 11.98 4.99
C GLN A 105 -1.24 12.48 4.85
N LYS A 106 -1.79 13.01 5.94
CA LYS A 106 -3.09 13.65 5.95
C LYS A 106 -3.17 14.71 7.04
N ASN A 107 -3.56 15.94 6.68
CA ASN A 107 -3.75 17.04 7.62
C ASN A 107 -2.54 17.24 8.58
N GLY A 108 -1.32 17.16 8.04
CA GLY A 108 -0.08 17.32 8.81
C GLY A 108 0.30 16.15 9.72
N LYS A 109 -0.44 15.03 9.69
CA LYS A 109 -0.04 13.77 10.33
C LYS A 109 0.46 12.80 9.27
N SER A 110 1.54 12.11 9.55
CA SER A 110 2.10 11.10 8.67
C SER A 110 2.29 9.77 9.39
N TRP A 111 2.36 8.71 8.59
CA TRP A 111 2.55 7.35 9.07
C TRP A 111 3.34 6.56 8.05
N ILE A 112 3.96 5.50 8.54
CA ILE A 112 4.57 4.47 7.71
C ILE A 112 3.90 3.13 8.03
N THR A 113 3.48 2.43 6.99
CA THR A 113 3.04 1.05 7.05
C THR A 113 4.05 0.19 6.31
N TRP A 114 4.48 -0.93 6.88
CA TRP A 114 5.30 -1.91 6.16
C TRP A 114 4.85 -3.33 6.45
N ILE A 115 5.11 -4.19 5.47
CA ILE A 115 4.82 -5.62 5.53
C ILE A 115 6.12 -6.34 5.91
N GLY A 116 6.05 -7.33 6.79
CA GLY A 116 7.23 -8.07 7.28
C GLY A 116 7.47 -7.95 8.77
N ASP A 117 8.41 -8.73 9.26
CA ASP A 117 8.87 -8.80 10.65
C ASP A 117 10.12 -7.94 10.91
N GLN A 118 10.58 -7.21 9.90
CA GLN A 118 11.74 -6.33 9.98
C GLN A 118 11.41 -5.05 10.76
N ALA A 119 12.47 -4.38 11.22
CA ALA A 119 12.37 -3.05 11.81
C ALA A 119 11.76 -2.04 10.82
N GLN A 120 11.37 -0.87 11.33
CA GLN A 120 10.87 0.20 10.48
C GLN A 120 11.86 0.50 9.34
N PRO A 121 11.41 0.49 8.08
CA PRO A 121 12.27 0.80 6.94
C PRO A 121 12.87 2.21 7.03
N ASP A 122 14.12 2.35 6.61
CA ASP A 122 14.76 3.65 6.46
C ASP A 122 14.13 4.42 5.30
N ILE A 123 13.96 5.74 5.52
CA ILE A 123 13.46 6.68 4.53
C ILE A 123 14.45 7.84 4.40
N ALA A 124 14.65 8.32 3.16
CA ALA A 124 15.55 9.43 2.85
C ALA A 124 14.90 10.45 1.92
#